data_AF-A0A1I7IDP7-F1
#
_entry.id   AF-A0A1I7IDP7-F1
#
_cell.length_a   1.000
_cell.length_b   1.000
_cell.length_c   1.000
_cell.angle_alpha   90.00
_cell.angle_beta   90.00
_cell.angle_gamma   90.00
#
_symmetry.space_group_name_H-M   'P 1'
#
loop_
_entity.id
_entity.type
_entity.pdbx_description
1 polymer ?
#
loop_
_entity_poly.entity_id
_entity_poly.type
_entity_poly.pdbx_seq_one_letter_code
_entity_poly.pdbx_strand_id
1 'polypeptide(L)' 'MRVFSRKSLMFHHPTGEEAPVTVRAHDFSDVPDWVAHSTMFRWALDDGVVSVIESKADEVQAEKAAAKRGKAGG' A
#
# COMPACT_ATOMS: atom_id res chain seq x y z
N MET A 1 5.04 -3.29 4.59
CA MET A 1 4.10 -3.60 3.49
C MET A 1 4.87 -4.21 2.31
N ARG A 2 4.29 -5.20 1.61
CA ARG A 2 4.91 -5.76 0.38
C ARG A 2 4.20 -5.28 -0.87
N VAL A 3 4.97 -4.80 -1.85
CA VAL A 3 4.43 -4.24 -3.10
C VAL A 3 5.09 -4.86 -4.32
N PHE A 4 4.32 -5.01 -5.39
CA PHE A 4 4.81 -5.29 -6.73
C PHE A 4 4.82 -4.00 -7.53
N SER A 5 5.92 -3.73 -8.25
CA SER A 5 5.99 -2.57 -9.12
C SER A 5 6.25 -2.99 -10.57
N ARG A 6 5.51 -2.43 -11.51
CA ARG A 6 5.74 -2.59 -12.96
C ARG A 6 6.90 -1.73 -13.47
N LYS A 7 7.26 -0.66 -12.75
CA LYS A 7 8.33 0.28 -13.11
C LYS A 7 9.26 0.53 -11.91
N SER A 8 10.47 0.98 -12.18
CA SER A 8 11.37 1.42 -11.11
C SER A 8 10.89 2.77 -10.58
N LEU A 9 10.67 2.86 -9.27
CA LEU A 9 10.17 4.07 -8.60
C LEU A 9 10.98 4.34 -7.33
N MET A 10 11.10 5.61 -6.96
CA MET A 10 11.74 6.04 -5.72
C MET A 10 10.76 6.87 -4.91
N PHE A 11 10.35 6.35 -3.76
CA PHE A 11 9.43 7.02 -2.86
C PHE A 11 10.20 7.87 -1.87
N HIS A 12 9.79 9.13 -1.74
CA HIS A 12 10.32 10.06 -0.74
C HIS A 12 9.39 10.14 0.46
N HIS A 13 9.99 10.21 1.65
CA HIS A 13 9.25 10.47 2.88
C HIS A 13 8.64 11.88 2.81
N PRO A 14 7.34 12.06 3.12
CA PRO A 14 6.65 13.35 2.96
C PRO A 14 7.25 14.48 3.81
N THR A 15 7.85 14.15 4.96
CA THR A 15 8.52 15.11 5.86
C THR A 15 10.04 15.09 5.74
N GLY A 16 10.61 14.16 4.96
CA GLY A 16 12.06 13.97 4.85
C GLY A 16 12.73 13.29 6.05
N GLU A 17 11.96 12.81 7.04
CA GLU A 17 12.50 12.11 8.23
C GLU A 17 13.15 10.77 7.92
N GLU A 18 12.72 10.08 6.85
CA GLU A 18 13.27 8.80 6.43
C GLU A 18 13.95 8.86 5.06
N ALA A 19 14.93 7.98 4.87
CA ALA A 19 15.63 7.83 3.61
C ALA A 19 14.67 7.39 2.49
N PRO A 20 14.88 7.86 1.25
CA PRO A 20 14.07 7.43 0.12
C PRO A 20 14.17 5.93 -0.11
N VAL A 21 13.05 5.32 -0.47
CA VAL A 21 12.93 3.87 -0.72
C VAL A 21 12.74 3.63 -2.20
N THR A 22 13.60 2.81 -2.79
CA THR A 22 13.57 2.49 -4.21
C THR A 22 13.06 1.08 -4.43
N VAL A 23 12.09 0.94 -5.34
CA VAL A 23 11.58 -0.35 -5.81
C VAL A 23 12.01 -0.59 -7.25
N ARG A 24 12.24 -1.85 -7.61
CA ARG A 24 12.67 -2.23 -8.97
C ARG A 24 11.47 -2.55 -9.86
N ALA A 25 11.63 -2.33 -11.16
CA ALA A 25 10.64 -2.73 -12.16
C ALA A 25 10.47 -4.25 -12.20
N HIS A 26 9.22 -4.70 -12.32
CA HIS A 26 8.80 -6.11 -12.37
C HIS A 26 9.26 -6.94 -11.17
N ASP A 27 9.38 -6.32 -10.01
CA ASP A 27 9.92 -6.94 -8.80
C ASP A 27 9.00 -6.73 -7.59
N PHE A 28 9.10 -7.64 -6.63
CA PHE A 28 8.42 -7.52 -5.35
C PHE A 28 9.39 -6.93 -4.33
N SER A 29 9.02 -5.80 -3.74
CA SER A 29 9.84 -5.12 -2.74
C SER A 29 9.06 -4.94 -1.44
N ASP A 30 9.74 -5.17 -0.33
CA ASP A 30 9.23 -4.82 0.99
C ASP A 30 9.55 -3.36 1.27
N VAL A 31 8.49 -2.59 1.52
CA VAL A 31 8.56 -1.16 1.77
C VAL A 31 7.93 -0.79 3.11
N PRO A 32 8.42 0.27 3.77
CA PRO A 32 7.79 0.81 4.97
C PRO A 32 6.35 1.29 4.72
N ASP A 33 5.53 1.32 5.78
CA ASP A 33 4.12 1.72 5.66
C ASP A 33 3.95 3.22 5.33
N TRP A 34 4.91 4.08 5.68
CA TRP A 34 4.90 5.49 5.28
C TRP A 34 4.89 5.68 3.76
N VAL A 35 5.38 4.69 2.99
CA VAL A 35 5.35 4.74 1.53
C VAL A 35 3.92 4.87 1.02
N ALA A 36 2.94 4.26 1.70
CA ALA A 36 1.51 4.41 1.36
C ALA A 36 1.00 5.85 1.47
N HIS A 37 1.67 6.70 2.26
CA HIS A 37 1.34 8.10 2.45
C HIS A 37 2.06 9.03 1.46
N SER A 38 3.00 8.51 0.66
CA SER A 38 3.71 9.30 -0.35
C SER A 38 2.79 9.65 -1.52
N THR A 39 2.83 10.90 -1.98
CA THR A 39 2.07 11.36 -3.16
C THR A 39 2.37 10.50 -4.40
N MET A 40 3.65 10.14 -4.59
CA MET A 40 4.07 9.31 -5.72
C MET A 40 3.47 7.90 -5.66
N PHE A 41 3.39 7.31 -4.46
CA PHE A 41 2.81 5.99 -4.28
C PHE A 41 1.32 6.00 -4.63
N ARG A 42 0.60 7.03 -4.19
CA ARG A 42 -0.84 7.14 -4.46
C ARG A 42 -1.13 7.29 -5.96
N TRP A 43 -0.31 8.05 -6.68
CA TRP A 43 -0.40 8.12 -8.15
C TRP A 43 -0.02 6.81 -8.83
N ALA A 44 1.05 6.15 -8.37
CA ALA A 44 1.49 4.89 -8.94
C ALA A 44 0.47 3.75 -8.71
N LEU A 45 -0.28 3.81 -7.60
CA LEU A 45 -1.37 2.89 -7.30
C LEU A 45 -2.57 3.14 -8.24
N ASP A 46 -2.95 4.41 -8.44
CA ASP A 46 -4.06 4.82 -9.32
C ASP A 46 -3.78 4.48 -10.80
N ASP A 47 -2.54 4.72 -11.27
CA ASP A 47 -2.08 4.35 -12.62
C ASP A 47 -1.89 2.83 -12.80
N GLY A 48 -2.01 2.05 -11.72
CA GLY A 48 -1.77 0.60 -11.73
C GLY A 48 -0.31 0.21 -11.99
N VAL A 49 0.64 1.12 -11.75
CA VAL A 49 2.09 0.84 -11.80
C VAL A 49 2.51 0.02 -10.59
N VAL A 50 1.94 0.32 -9.42
CA VAL A 50 2.21 -0.38 -8.17
C VAL A 50 0.97 -1.14 -7.73
N SER A 51 1.17 -2.33 -7.18
CA SER A 51 0.13 -3.14 -6.56
C SER A 51 0.58 -3.59 -5.18
N VAL A 52 -0.27 -3.39 -4.18
CA VAL A 52 -0.03 -3.91 -2.83
C VAL A 52 -0.41 -5.39 -2.84
N ILE A 53 0.50 -6.25 -2.41
CA ILE A 53 0.31 -7.70 -2.52
C ILE A 53 -0.34 -8.25 -1.27
N GLU A 54 0.12 -7.84 -0.08
CA GLU A 54 -0.56 -8.12 1.18
C GLU A 54 -0.19 -7.02 2.20
N SER A 55 -1.21 -6.37 2.76
CA SER A 55 -1.07 -5.51 3.93
C SER A 55 -2.11 -5.93 4.94
N LYS A 56 -1.69 -6.08 6.21
CA LYS A 56 -2.53 -6.26 7.41
C LYS A 56 -3.70 -5.25 7.52
N ALA A 57 -3.71 -4.19 6.72
CA ALA A 57 -4.80 -3.23 6.61
C ALA A 57 -6.08 -3.80 5.95
N ASP A 58 -5.97 -4.79 5.06
CA ASP A 58 -7.15 -5.44 4.45
C ASP A 58 -7.87 -6.38 5.42
N GLU A 59 -7.16 -6.95 6.39
CA GLU A 59 -7.76 -7.81 7.43
C GLU A 59 -8.71 -6.99 8.32
N VAL A 60 -8.35 -5.76 8.68
CA VAL A 60 -9.18 -4.87 9.53
C VAL A 60 -10.43 -4.37 8.80
N GLN A 61 -10.37 -4.15 7.48
CA GLN A 61 -11.54 -3.76 6.68
C GLN A 61 -12.46 -4.96 6.39
N ALA A 62 -11.91 -6.14 6.16
CA ALA A 62 -12.67 -7.38 6.01
C ALA A 62 -13.43 -7.75 7.31
N GLU A 63 -12.81 -7.60 8.49
CA GLU A 63 -13.49 -7.81 9.77
C GLU A 63 -14.60 -6.77 10.03
N LYS A 64 -14.37 -5.48 9.74
CA LYS A 64 -15.42 -4.45 9.89
C LYS A 64 -16.61 -4.64 8.95
N ALA A 65 -16.38 -5.16 7.73
CA ALA A 65 -17.45 -5.47 6.79
C ALA A 65 -18.28 -6.69 7.23
N ALA A 66 -17.64 -7.71 7.83
CA ALA A 66 -18.32 -8.87 8.40
C ALA A 66 -19.17 -8.52 9.63
N ALA A 67 -18.67 -7.64 10.52
CA ALA A 67 -19.38 -7.22 11.73
C ALA A 67 -20.66 -6.38 11.45
N LYS A 68 -20.76 -5.70 10.29
CA LYS A 68 -21.96 -4.94 9.89
C LYS A 68 -23.06 -5.78 9.26
N ARG A 69 -22.78 -7.01 8.83
CA ARG A 69 -23.79 -7.91 8.21
C ARG A 69 -24.49 -8.84 9.21
N GLY A 70 -24.00 -8.95 10.44
CA GLY A 70 -24.60 -9.81 11.48
C GLY A 70 -25.62 -9.13 12.41
N LYS A 71 -25.90 -7.83 12.27
CA LYS A 71 -26.78 -7.08 13.20
C LYS A 71 -27.98 -6.40 12.52
N ALA A 72 -28.57 -7.07 11.53
CA ALA A 72 -29.82 -6.65 10.89
C ALA A 72 -30.79 -7.84 10.69
N GLY A 73 -30.78 -8.79 11.62
CA GLY A 73 -31.68 -9.94 11.62
C GLY A 73 -31.73 -10.58 13.01
N GLY A 74 -32.54 -10.00 13.89
CA GLY A 74 -32.86 -10.48 15.23
C GLY A 74 -34.06 -9.74 15.76
#